data_AF-A0A183IRS9-F1
#
_entry.id   AF-A0A183IRS9-F1
#
_cell.length_a   1.000
_cell.length_b   1.000
_cell.length_c   1.000
_cell.angle_alpha   90.00
_cell.angle_beta   90.00
_cell.angle_gamma   90.00
#
_symmetry.space_group_name_H-M   'P 1'
#
loop_
_entity.id
_entity.type
_entity.pdbx_description
1 polymer ?
#
loop_
_entity_poly.entity_id
_entity_poly.type
_entity_poly.pdbx_seq_one_letter_code
_entity_poly.pdbx_strand_id
1 'polypeptide(L)'
;MDCTLRELTTLIKEVNPDARRRGTFYDFAIVFADNRAPGYRIRDIGSTCSGQRGVDDNKTLTQCKFEVGDYIDVAITIPGMRPPMRRNRQY
;
A
#
# COMPACT_ATOMS: atom_id res chain seq x y z
N MET A 1 -11.27 11.47 3.55
CA MET A 1 -11.15 10.06 3.97
C MET A 1 -10.11 9.91 5.07
N ASP A 2 -10.57 9.56 6.26
CA ASP A 2 -9.81 9.40 7.50
C ASP A 2 -9.08 8.05 7.63
N CYS A 3 -9.43 7.07 6.79
CA CYS A 3 -8.79 5.75 6.81
C CYS A 3 -7.25 5.83 6.65
N THR A 4 -6.55 5.14 7.53
CA THR A 4 -5.08 5.07 7.59
C THR A 4 -4.51 3.84 6.88
N LEU A 5 -3.23 3.88 6.50
CA LEU A 5 -2.55 2.70 5.95
C LEU A 5 -2.58 1.50 6.91
N ARG A 6 -2.52 1.75 8.22
CA ARG A 6 -2.63 0.69 9.23
C ARG A 6 -4.01 0.02 9.25
N GLU A 7 -5.09 0.78 9.06
CA GLU A 7 -6.45 0.23 8.99
C GLU A 7 -6.62 -0.63 7.73
N LEU A 8 -6.11 -0.17 6.58
CA LEU A 8 -6.07 -0.98 5.36
C LEU A 8 -5.31 -2.30 5.57
N THR A 9 -4.14 -2.24 6.22
CA THR A 9 -3.37 -3.44 6.58
C THR A 9 -4.16 -4.38 7.51
N THR A 10 -4.98 -3.84 8.40
CA THR A 10 -5.80 -4.64 9.31
C THR A 10 -6.86 -5.43 8.52
N LEU A 11 -7.55 -4.78 7.58
CA LEU A 11 -8.52 -5.44 6.70
C LEU A 11 -7.88 -6.55 5.86
N ILE A 12 -6.68 -6.31 5.30
CA ILE A 12 -5.95 -7.32 4.52
C ILE A 12 -5.62 -8.54 5.38
N LYS A 13 -5.23 -8.33 6.64
CA LYS A 13 -4.87 -9.41 7.56
C LYS A 13 -6.06 -10.28 7.98
N GLU A 14 -7.27 -9.72 7.95
CA GLU A 14 -8.50 -10.47 8.23
C GLU A 14 -8.82 -11.46 7.11
N VAL A 15 -8.55 -11.07 5.85
CA VAL A 15 -8.84 -11.90 4.67
C VAL A 15 -7.68 -12.78 4.21
N ASN A 16 -6.42 -12.39 4.50
CA ASN A 16 -5.23 -13.13 4.13
C ASN A 16 -4.39 -13.51 5.38
N PRO A 17 -4.60 -14.73 5.91
CA PRO A 17 -3.87 -15.25 7.07
C PRO A 17 -2.35 -15.16 6.97
N ASP A 18 -1.77 -15.42 5.80
CA ASP A 18 -0.32 -15.48 5.60
C ASP A 18 0.32 -14.10 5.72
N ALA A 19 -0.42 -13.04 5.39
CA ALA A 19 0.03 -11.67 5.52
C ALA A 19 0.23 -11.27 7.00
N ARG A 20 -0.39 -11.97 7.96
CA ARG A 20 -0.26 -11.66 9.40
C ARG A 20 1.15 -11.90 9.94
N ARG A 21 1.96 -12.73 9.26
CA ARG A 21 3.31 -13.11 9.71
C ARG A 21 4.14 -11.87 10.05
N ARG A 22 4.77 -11.88 11.23
CA ARG A 22 5.61 -10.77 11.71
C ARG A 22 6.79 -10.55 10.75
N GLY A 23 7.01 -9.30 10.33
CA GLY A 23 7.99 -8.95 9.31
C GLY A 23 7.44 -8.92 7.88
N THR A 24 6.12 -9.12 7.69
CA THR A 24 5.47 -8.92 6.40
C THR A 24 5.37 -7.44 6.08
N PHE A 25 5.89 -7.02 4.94
CA PHE A 25 5.76 -5.64 4.44
C PHE A 25 4.55 -5.48 3.52
N TYR A 26 3.93 -4.32 3.60
CA TYR A 26 2.80 -3.91 2.79
C TYR A 26 3.15 -2.56 2.16
N ASP A 27 3.47 -2.56 0.88
CA ASP A 27 3.78 -1.34 0.14
C ASP A 27 2.51 -0.88 -0.60
N PHE A 28 2.10 0.35 -0.34
CA PHE A 28 0.86 0.93 -0.85
C PHE A 28 1.13 1.90 -1.99
N ALA A 29 0.31 1.83 -3.02
CA ALA A 29 0.27 2.81 -4.10
C ALA A 29 -1.16 3.16 -4.49
N ILE A 30 -1.36 4.39 -4.95
CA ILE A 30 -2.61 4.82 -5.58
C ILE A 30 -2.46 4.65 -7.09
N VAL A 31 -3.47 4.03 -7.70
CA VAL A 31 -3.61 3.92 -9.15
C VAL A 31 -4.73 4.85 -9.58
N PHE A 32 -4.41 5.90 -10.33
CA PHE A 32 -5.32 6.98 -10.70
C PHE A 32 -5.32 7.19 -12.22
N ALA A 33 -6.43 7.70 -12.77
CA ALA A 33 -6.53 7.94 -14.21
C ALA A 33 -5.56 9.05 -14.65
N ASP A 34 -4.91 8.88 -15.81
CA ASP A 34 -4.09 9.94 -16.38
C ASP A 34 -4.97 10.95 -17.12
N ASN A 35 -4.98 12.20 -16.66
CA ASN A 35 -5.74 13.26 -17.31
C ASN A 35 -5.17 13.69 -18.67
N ARG A 36 -3.93 13.28 -19.01
CA ARG A 36 -3.22 13.71 -20.23
C ARG A 36 -3.15 12.63 -21.30
N ALA A 37 -3.36 11.38 -20.96
CA ALA A 37 -3.24 10.26 -21.89
C ALA A 37 -4.21 9.12 -21.50
N PRO A 38 -4.66 8.29 -22.44
CA PRO A 38 -5.42 7.09 -22.11
C PRO A 38 -4.58 6.17 -21.21
N GLY A 39 -5.09 5.84 -20.03
CA GLY A 39 -4.46 4.89 -19.11
C GLY A 39 -4.53 5.31 -17.64
N TYR A 40 -3.80 4.56 -16.81
CA TYR A 40 -3.69 4.80 -15.38
C TYR A 40 -2.21 5.02 -15.01
N ARG A 41 -1.99 5.89 -14.03
CA ARG A 41 -0.68 6.10 -13.39
C ARG A 41 -0.69 5.54 -11.98
N ILE A 42 0.48 5.18 -11.50
CA ILE A 42 0.69 4.66 -10.15
C ILE A 42 1.55 5.64 -9.37
N ARG A 43 1.23 5.84 -8.10
CA ARG A 43 2.00 6.68 -7.17
C ARG A 43 2.14 5.95 -5.85
N ASP A 44 3.37 5.69 -5.42
CA ASP A 44 3.62 5.10 -4.11
C ASP A 44 3.24 6.08 -3.00
N ILE A 45 2.58 5.57 -1.96
CA ILE A 45 2.06 6.39 -0.87
C ILE A 45 2.62 6.05 0.50
N GLY A 46 3.29 4.91 0.67
CA GLY A 46 3.97 4.54 1.90
C GLY A 46 3.93 3.04 2.14
N SER A 47 4.47 2.60 3.27
CA SER A 47 4.45 1.18 3.63
C SER A 47 4.23 0.93 5.10
N THR A 48 3.73 -0.27 5.42
CA THR A 48 3.56 -0.74 6.80
C THR A 48 4.20 -2.11 6.99
N CYS A 49 4.48 -2.50 8.23
CA CYS A 49 5.08 -3.79 8.55
C CYS A 49 4.25 -4.53 9.62
N SER A 50 4.04 -5.83 9.45
CA SER A 50 3.35 -6.62 10.46
C SER A 50 4.23 -6.81 11.71
N GLY A 51 3.72 -6.37 12.86
CA GLY A 51 4.40 -6.50 14.16
C GLY A 51 5.53 -5.49 14.39
N GLN A 52 5.60 -4.43 13.58
CA GLN A 52 6.48 -3.28 13.79
C GLN A 52 5.75 -2.00 13.41
N ARG A 53 5.82 -0.97 14.26
CA ARG A 53 5.22 0.33 13.96
C ARG A 53 6.06 1.07 12.91
N GLY A 54 5.43 1.45 11.81
CA GLY A 54 6.03 2.26 10.74
C GLY A 54 5.74 3.75 10.90
N VAL A 55 6.50 4.58 10.17
CA VAL A 55 6.28 6.04 10.11
C VAL A 55 5.02 6.39 9.30
N ASP A 56 4.68 5.57 8.30
CA ASP A 56 3.52 5.77 7.44
C ASP A 56 2.23 5.13 7.97
N ASP A 57 2.28 4.40 9.10
CA ASP A 57 1.13 3.68 9.65
C ASP A 57 -0.09 4.58 9.88
N ASN A 58 0.14 5.80 10.36
CA ASN A 58 -0.91 6.78 10.66
C ASN A 58 -1.24 7.68 9.47
N LYS A 59 -0.62 7.45 8.30
CA LYS A 59 -0.85 8.26 7.12
C LYS A 59 -2.24 7.97 6.55
N THR A 60 -3.04 9.01 6.36
CA THR A 60 -4.43 8.87 5.90
C THR A 60 -4.54 8.91 4.39
N LEU A 61 -5.60 8.33 3.84
CA LEU A 61 -5.90 8.42 2.40
C LEU A 61 -6.07 9.86 1.92
N THR A 62 -6.60 10.75 2.76
CA THR A 62 -6.65 12.19 2.45
C THR A 62 -5.24 12.78 2.31
N GLN A 63 -4.31 12.45 3.20
CA GLN A 63 -2.91 12.92 3.11
C GLN A 63 -2.20 12.37 1.86
N CYS A 64 -2.64 11.22 1.36
CA CYS A 64 -2.16 10.61 0.12
C CYS A 64 -2.81 11.16 -1.15
N LYS A 65 -3.77 12.09 -1.03
CA LYS A 65 -4.58 12.63 -2.13
C LYS A 65 -5.30 11.53 -2.92
N PHE A 66 -5.93 10.61 -2.19
CA PHE A 66 -6.84 9.63 -2.76
C PHE A 66 -8.19 10.27 -3.07
N GLU A 67 -8.73 10.01 -4.26
CA GLU A 67 -10.04 10.47 -4.69
C GLU A 67 -10.96 9.30 -5.01
N VAL A 68 -12.27 9.51 -4.92
CA VAL A 68 -13.25 8.48 -5.30
C VAL A 68 -13.11 8.21 -6.79
N GLY A 69 -12.87 6.95 -7.15
CA GLY A 69 -12.56 6.52 -8.52
C GLY A 69 -11.12 6.06 -8.70
N ASP A 70 -10.23 6.39 -7.75
CA ASP A 70 -8.89 5.81 -7.67
C ASP A 70 -8.94 4.37 -7.13
N TYR A 71 -7.94 3.57 -7.50
CA TYR A 71 -7.70 2.25 -6.93
C TYR A 71 -6.50 2.28 -5.97
N ILE A 72 -6.46 1.31 -5.06
CA ILE A 72 -5.30 1.05 -4.20
C ILE A 72 -4.63 -0.25 -4.63
N ASP A 73 -3.35 -0.18 -4.99
CA ASP A 73 -2.46 -1.33 -5.19
C ASP A 73 -1.71 -1.58 -3.88
N VAL A 74 -1.67 -2.85 -3.44
CA VAL A 74 -0.93 -3.25 -2.24
C VAL A 74 -0.03 -4.43 -2.58
N ALA A 75 1.28 -4.21 -2.50
CA ALA A 75 2.26 -5.28 -2.64
C ALA A 75 2.56 -5.87 -1.26
N ILE A 76 2.30 -7.17 -1.09
CA ILE A 76 2.53 -7.89 0.18
C ILE A 76 3.79 -8.75 0.06
N THR A 77 4.74 -8.51 0.95
CA THR A 77 6.03 -9.20 1.01
C THR A 77 6.13 -10.02 2.28
N ILE A 78 6.08 -11.34 2.17
CA ILE A 78 6.16 -12.24 3.32
C ILE A 78 7.65 -12.46 3.70
N PRO A 79 8.01 -12.45 5.00
CA PRO A 79 9.38 -12.67 5.46
C PRO A 79 9.89 -14.07 5.07
N GLY A 80 11.11 -14.12 4.53
CA GLY A 80 11.74 -15.35 4.02
C GLY A 80 11.40 -15.66 2.56
N MET A 81 10.37 -15.03 2.00
CA MET A 81 10.20 -14.90 0.56
C MET A 81 11.22 -13.83 0.12
N ARG A 82 12.02 -14.10 -0.93
CA ARG A 82 13.05 -13.14 -1.40
C ARG A 82 12.43 -11.74 -1.47
N PRO A 83 13.10 -10.69 -0.95
CA PRO A 83 12.51 -9.36 -0.93
C PRO A 83 12.15 -8.98 -2.37
N PRO A 84 10.92 -8.49 -2.65
CA PRO A 84 10.65 -7.89 -3.93
C PRO A 84 11.60 -6.72 -4.04
N MET A 85 12.35 -6.75 -5.14
CA MET A 85 13.24 -5.69 -5.54
C MET A 85 12.49 -4.37 -5.39
N ARG A 86 13.02 -3.43 -4.58
CA ARG A 86 12.39 -2.11 -4.37
C ARG A 86 11.95 -1.60 -5.73
N ARG A 87 10.65 -1.41 -5.86
CA ARG A 87 10.00 -1.15 -7.15
C ARG A 87 10.48 0.23 -7.59
N ASN A 88 11.51 0.28 -8.44
CA ASN A 88 11.86 1.48 -9.17
C ASN A 88 10.78 1.65 -10.25
N ARG A 89 9.58 2.03 -9.80
CA ARG A 89 8.34 2.01 -10.59
C ARG A 89 8.17 3.36 -11.26
N GLN A 90 9.09 3.69 -12.15
CA GLN A 90 8.93 4.79 -13.09
C GLN A 90 8.09 4.27 -14.27
N TYR A 91 6.84 4.73 -14.34
CA TYR A 91 6.01 4.71 -15.56
C TYR A 91 5.52 6.13 -15.80
#